data_AF-A0A0Q8NCI4-F1
#
_entry.id   AF-A0A0Q8NCI4-F1
#
_cell.length_a   1.000
_cell.length_b   1.000
_cell.length_c   1.000
_cell.angle_alpha   90.00
_cell.angle_beta   90.00
_cell.angle_gamma   90.00
#
_symmetry.space_group_name_H-M   'P 1'
#
loop_
_entity.id
_entity.type
_entity.pdbx_description
1 polymer ?
#
loop_
_entity_poly.entity_id
_entity_poly.type
_entity_poly.pdbx_seq_one_letter_code
_entity_poly.pdbx_strand_id
1 'polypeptide(L)'
;MSKKIFFAVLIWPFFLLAQEKQKEAPDNVTRYFYDDKVVSVEIWFGADKKQDSSKTYYPSGKLNEVFYFDKEGLKDGDCFQYNYQGEKLVTWNFAHGKMTGRTDHKLPFNKDREESVKKALKMLTDINARTNFNPTSINDLYNRGVLGISLGNNTLAIEDLKKVEFAIDKDPKNKNLAQSDSAQKKTAVFRSKLYDRMGSVYASLEMESFAYNYYFKAIKNAPADYRILYNFATLLQKRKSYDLARYYLEKIIKEKPDHAYAYWALSRLLSDEGEYEKAFENIEKAFQYEKVINERTPAYGGRDLRTTRGLLYHKLGESKKGIADLNAALEMDKNNSYAMKNLGIIYLDQKKYDEACKLFQKAKELHYTLIYDENDLDSLLESACNKHPLEKSLKNKPFVLPNPALTTISIENLNAKNFDFEFFNFESKSVLKGKTSDGSINIIGLDSGFYILKVTLGDSIETFKVIKE
;
A
#
# COMPACT_ATOMS: atom_id res chain seq x y z
N MET A 1 30.65 13.02 -33.58
CA MET A 1 30.02 11.70 -33.48
C MET A 1 29.20 11.63 -32.19
N SER A 2 27.90 11.83 -32.30
CA SER A 2 26.94 11.84 -31.20
C SER A 2 26.72 10.41 -30.69
N LYS A 3 27.22 10.08 -29.48
CA LYS A 3 26.83 8.86 -28.78
C LYS A 3 25.33 8.93 -28.49
N LYS A 4 24.53 8.24 -29.30
CA LYS A 4 23.12 7.97 -29.02
C LYS A 4 23.06 7.15 -27.74
N ILE A 5 22.70 7.80 -26.63
CA ILE A 5 22.39 7.14 -25.36
C ILE A 5 21.07 6.39 -25.60
N PHE A 6 21.15 5.07 -25.76
CA PHE A 6 19.98 4.21 -25.72
C PHE A 6 19.36 4.32 -24.32
N PHE A 7 18.23 5.01 -24.23
CA PHE A 7 17.35 4.97 -23.07
C PHE A 7 16.64 3.61 -23.05
N ALA A 8 17.36 2.56 -22.66
CA ALA A 8 16.72 1.41 -22.04
C ALA A 8 16.25 1.90 -20.67
N VAL A 9 15.04 2.45 -20.61
CA VAL A 9 14.32 2.66 -19.34
C VAL A 9 14.07 1.25 -18.81
N LEU A 10 15.05 0.74 -18.06
CA LEU A 10 14.97 -0.53 -17.38
C LEU A 10 13.85 -0.42 -16.35
N ILE A 11 12.66 -0.79 -16.78
CA ILE A 11 11.62 -1.40 -15.94
C ILE A 11 12.20 -2.76 -15.52
N TRP A 12 13.29 -2.78 -14.75
CA TRP A 12 13.80 -4.01 -14.15
C TRP A 12 13.49 -4.00 -12.66
N PRO A 13 12.61 -4.91 -12.20
CA PRO A 13 12.83 -5.62 -10.96
C PRO A 13 13.99 -6.59 -11.22
N PHE A 14 15.20 -6.29 -10.77
CA PHE A 14 16.11 -7.39 -10.50
C PHE A 14 15.49 -8.18 -9.34
N PHE A 15 15.09 -9.42 -9.65
CA PHE A 15 14.68 -10.52 -8.77
C PHE A 15 13.82 -10.14 -7.55
N LEU A 16 12.59 -10.66 -7.49
CA LEU A 16 11.87 -10.83 -6.23
C LEU A 16 11.73 -12.32 -5.93
N LEU A 17 12.22 -12.71 -4.76
CA LEU A 17 12.02 -14.02 -4.12
C LEU A 17 10.85 -14.00 -3.12
N ALA A 18 10.08 -12.90 -3.05
CA ALA A 18 9.15 -12.66 -1.94
C ALA A 18 7.65 -12.61 -2.31
N GLN A 19 7.28 -12.56 -3.59
CA GLN A 19 5.98 -13.08 -4.02
C GLN A 19 6.21 -14.49 -4.51
N GLU A 20 5.40 -15.45 -4.08
CA GLU A 20 5.49 -16.85 -4.51
C GLU A 20 5.74 -16.92 -6.01
N LYS A 21 6.97 -17.25 -6.39
CA LYS A 21 7.26 -17.75 -7.71
C LYS A 21 6.70 -19.18 -7.71
N GLN A 22 5.39 -19.32 -7.93
CA GLN A 22 4.86 -20.63 -8.27
C GLN A 22 5.62 -21.07 -9.51
N LYS A 23 6.32 -22.18 -9.35
CA LYS A 23 7.32 -22.69 -10.28
C LYS A 23 6.58 -23.37 -11.44
N GLU A 24 5.88 -22.58 -12.25
CA GLU A 24 5.19 -23.06 -13.45
C GLU A 24 5.97 -22.61 -14.69
N ALA A 25 6.56 -23.60 -15.39
CA ALA A 25 7.16 -23.54 -16.74
C ALA A 25 8.22 -22.43 -17.01
N PRO A 26 9.11 -22.59 -18.02
CA PRO A 26 9.95 -21.51 -18.52
C PRO A 26 9.11 -20.56 -19.40
N ASP A 27 8.00 -20.05 -18.87
CA ASP A 27 7.20 -19.08 -19.59
C ASP A 27 7.95 -17.73 -19.57
N ASN A 28 8.03 -17.06 -20.71
CA ASN A 28 8.66 -15.75 -20.84
C ASN A 28 7.80 -14.65 -20.20
N VAL A 29 7.27 -14.87 -18.99
CA VAL A 29 6.32 -13.97 -18.32
C VAL A 29 6.71 -13.78 -16.86
N THR A 30 6.70 -12.53 -16.41
CA THR A 30 6.76 -12.18 -14.99
C THR A 30 5.38 -11.73 -14.51
N ARG A 31 4.92 -12.30 -13.39
CA ARG A 31 3.63 -11.98 -12.79
C ARG A 31 3.80 -11.44 -11.37
N TYR A 32 2.96 -10.46 -11.05
CA TYR A 32 2.71 -9.98 -9.70
C TYR A 32 1.26 -10.23 -9.36
N PHE A 33 0.97 -10.44 -8.07
CA PHE A 33 -0.35 -10.83 -7.61
C PHE A 33 -0.86 -9.90 -6.51
N TYR A 34 -2.17 -9.72 -6.49
CA TYR A 34 -2.93 -9.29 -5.33
C TYR A 34 -2.95 -10.41 -4.27
N ASP A 35 -3.32 -10.06 -3.03
CA ASP A 35 -3.39 -11.01 -1.91
C ASP A 35 -4.34 -12.19 -2.18
N ASP A 36 -5.41 -11.94 -2.91
CA ASP A 36 -6.41 -12.94 -3.35
C ASP A 36 -5.94 -13.79 -4.55
N LYS A 37 -4.64 -13.71 -4.89
CA LYS A 37 -3.99 -14.41 -6.00
C LYS A 37 -4.46 -13.97 -7.39
N VAL A 38 -5.25 -12.90 -7.49
CA VAL A 38 -5.54 -12.27 -8.79
C VAL A 38 -4.26 -11.61 -9.30
N VAL A 39 -3.95 -11.78 -10.58
CA VAL A 39 -2.79 -11.12 -11.22
C VAL A 39 -2.98 -9.61 -11.16
N SER A 40 -1.99 -8.87 -10.66
CA SER A 40 -1.98 -7.39 -10.64
C SER A 40 -1.18 -6.81 -11.80
N VAL A 41 -0.07 -7.45 -12.16
CA VAL A 41 0.81 -7.04 -13.27
C VAL A 41 1.33 -8.27 -14.00
N GLU A 42 1.34 -8.21 -15.32
CA GLU A 42 1.98 -9.17 -16.22
C GLU A 42 2.97 -8.47 -17.12
N ILE A 43 4.15 -9.07 -17.29
CA ILE A 43 5.18 -8.59 -18.20
C ILE A 43 5.64 -9.77 -19.04
N TRP A 44 5.40 -9.70 -20.34
CA TRP A 44 5.75 -10.70 -21.33
C TRP A 44 7.05 -10.32 -22.01
N PHE A 45 7.87 -11.33 -22.30
CA PHE A 45 9.18 -11.20 -22.91
C PHE A 45 9.25 -12.04 -24.20
N GLY A 46 9.98 -11.51 -25.18
CA GLY A 46 10.38 -12.26 -26.36
C GLY A 46 11.45 -13.31 -26.02
N ALA A 47 11.78 -14.16 -27.00
CA ALA A 47 12.86 -15.13 -26.89
C ALA A 47 14.24 -14.46 -26.63
N ASP A 48 14.38 -13.18 -27.02
CA ASP A 48 15.56 -12.35 -26.78
C ASP A 48 15.59 -11.68 -25.40
N LYS A 49 14.63 -12.02 -24.52
CA LYS A 49 14.42 -11.43 -23.18
C LYS A 49 14.12 -9.93 -23.21
N LYS A 50 13.81 -9.35 -24.36
CA LYS A 50 13.26 -8.00 -24.43
C LYS A 50 11.77 -8.05 -24.11
N GLN A 51 11.27 -7.00 -23.49
CA GLN A 51 9.86 -6.90 -23.16
C GLN A 51 9.05 -6.81 -24.46
N ASP A 52 8.01 -7.63 -24.57
CA ASP A 52 7.09 -7.70 -25.70
C ASP A 52 5.79 -6.95 -25.38
N SER A 53 5.23 -7.22 -24.20
CA SER A 53 4.01 -6.56 -23.73
C SER A 53 3.95 -6.51 -22.21
N SER A 54 3.17 -5.57 -21.68
CA SER A 54 2.84 -5.55 -20.25
C SER A 54 1.39 -5.17 -20.03
N LYS A 55 0.81 -5.75 -18.98
CA LYS A 55 -0.58 -5.52 -18.57
C LYS A 55 -0.64 -5.23 -17.09
N THR A 56 -1.55 -4.34 -16.70
CA THR A 56 -1.97 -4.19 -15.31
C THR A 56 -3.45 -4.54 -15.19
N TYR A 57 -3.87 -5.00 -14.03
CA TYR A 57 -5.23 -5.45 -13.78
C TYR A 57 -5.77 -4.81 -12.51
N TYR A 58 -7.08 -4.64 -12.46
CA TYR A 58 -7.78 -4.30 -11.23
C TYR A 58 -7.85 -5.50 -10.28
N PRO A 59 -8.10 -5.31 -8.96
CA PRO A 59 -8.35 -6.42 -8.04
C PRO A 59 -9.47 -7.38 -8.50
N SER A 60 -10.44 -6.87 -9.27
CA SER A 60 -11.47 -7.71 -9.92
C SER A 60 -10.97 -8.66 -11.03
N GLY A 61 -9.68 -8.65 -11.36
CA GLY A 61 -9.07 -9.39 -12.48
C GLY A 61 -9.27 -8.76 -13.86
N LYS A 62 -10.07 -7.69 -13.94
CA LYS A 62 -10.29 -6.96 -15.20
C LYS A 62 -9.05 -6.18 -15.63
N LEU A 63 -8.79 -6.15 -16.93
CA LEU A 63 -7.70 -5.40 -17.53
C LEU A 63 -7.81 -3.91 -17.19
N ASN A 64 -6.69 -3.30 -16.79
CA ASN A 64 -6.57 -1.87 -16.53
C ASN A 64 -5.73 -1.20 -17.61
N GLU A 65 -4.45 -1.51 -17.74
CA GLU A 65 -3.58 -0.93 -18.77
C GLU A 65 -2.93 -2.04 -19.61
N VAL A 66 -2.66 -1.76 -20.88
CA VAL A 66 -1.87 -2.63 -21.76
C VAL A 66 -0.91 -1.81 -22.61
N PHE A 67 0.33 -2.28 -22.69
CA PHE A 67 1.40 -1.69 -23.49
C PHE A 67 2.07 -2.76 -24.35
N TYR A 68 2.44 -2.36 -25.57
CA TYR A 68 3.18 -3.19 -26.53
C TYR A 68 4.54 -2.57 -26.79
N PHE A 69 5.49 -3.41 -27.18
CA PHE A 69 6.88 -3.05 -27.36
C PHE A 69 7.38 -3.60 -28.70
N ASP A 70 8.28 -2.85 -29.34
CA ASP A 70 8.97 -3.29 -30.54
C ASP A 70 10.07 -4.32 -30.24
N LYS A 71 10.72 -4.80 -31.31
CA LYS A 71 11.86 -5.72 -31.23
C LYS A 71 13.08 -5.18 -30.47
N GLU A 72 13.11 -3.90 -30.12
CA GLU A 72 14.15 -3.29 -29.28
C GLU A 72 13.72 -3.14 -27.82
N GLY A 73 12.53 -3.62 -27.47
CA GLY A 73 11.96 -3.51 -26.12
C GLY A 73 11.52 -2.08 -25.81
N LEU A 74 11.20 -1.27 -26.82
CA LEU A 74 10.70 0.09 -26.66
C LEU A 74 9.20 0.14 -26.97
N LYS A 75 8.43 0.91 -26.19
CA LYS A 75 6.98 1.01 -26.42
C LYS A 75 6.66 1.41 -27.86
N ASP A 76 5.75 0.69 -28.49
CA ASP A 76 5.40 0.89 -29.90
C ASP A 76 3.94 0.52 -30.16
N GLY A 77 3.33 1.18 -31.14
CA GLY A 77 1.93 0.98 -31.50
C GLY A 77 0.93 1.58 -30.49
N ASP A 78 -0.30 1.11 -30.57
CA ASP A 78 -1.41 1.61 -29.76
C ASP A 78 -1.50 0.88 -28.42
N CYS A 79 -1.37 1.63 -27.34
CA CYS A 79 -1.49 1.17 -25.95
C CYS A 79 -2.81 1.70 -25.35
N PHE A 80 -3.36 1.02 -24.35
CA PHE A 80 -4.71 1.32 -23.88
C PHE A 80 -4.87 1.33 -22.37
N GLN A 81 -5.86 2.09 -21.91
CA GLN A 81 -6.41 2.04 -20.56
C GLN A 81 -7.89 1.66 -20.61
N TYR A 82 -8.35 0.91 -19.62
CA TYR A 82 -9.72 0.46 -19.42
C TYR A 82 -10.19 0.75 -18.00
N ASN A 83 -11.49 0.89 -17.80
CA ASN A 83 -12.09 0.98 -16.45
C ASN A 83 -12.52 -0.39 -15.91
N TYR A 84 -13.08 -0.40 -14.69
CA TYR A 84 -13.64 -1.60 -14.04
C TYR A 84 -14.82 -2.23 -14.78
N GLN A 85 -15.39 -1.57 -15.79
CA GLN A 85 -16.44 -2.12 -16.65
C GLN A 85 -15.87 -2.70 -17.95
N GLY A 86 -14.57 -2.56 -18.20
CA GLY A 86 -13.92 -2.97 -19.45
C GLY A 86 -14.06 -1.95 -20.58
N GLU A 87 -14.57 -0.75 -20.29
CA GLU A 87 -14.69 0.31 -21.28
C GLU A 87 -13.32 0.99 -21.46
N LYS A 88 -12.95 1.21 -22.73
CA LYS A 88 -11.70 1.90 -23.08
C LYS A 88 -11.79 3.36 -22.64
N LEU A 89 -10.85 3.78 -21.80
CA LEU A 89 -10.73 5.16 -21.32
C LEU A 89 -9.79 5.98 -22.20
N VAL A 90 -8.62 5.42 -22.53
CA VAL A 90 -7.53 6.14 -23.19
C VAL A 90 -6.84 5.25 -24.22
N THR A 91 -6.47 5.83 -25.35
CA THR A 91 -5.46 5.29 -26.27
C THR A 91 -4.21 6.15 -26.21
N TRP A 92 -3.04 5.54 -26.10
CA TRP A 92 -1.74 6.19 -26.30
C TRP A 92 -1.08 5.61 -27.55
N ASN A 93 -0.61 6.47 -28.43
CA ASN A 93 0.15 6.04 -29.61
C ASN A 93 1.64 6.16 -29.29
N PHE A 94 2.39 5.10 -29.56
CA PHE A 94 3.84 5.08 -29.41
C PHE A 94 4.53 4.74 -30.73
N ALA A 95 5.71 5.33 -30.93
CA ALA A 95 6.63 4.98 -32.01
C ALA A 95 8.04 4.91 -31.43
N HIS A 96 8.61 3.70 -31.39
CA HIS A 96 9.98 3.42 -30.95
C HIS A 96 10.35 4.12 -29.62
N GLY A 97 9.53 3.90 -28.60
CA GLY A 97 9.71 4.41 -27.23
C GLY A 97 9.25 5.84 -27.00
N LYS A 98 8.80 6.55 -28.03
CA LYS A 98 8.25 7.91 -27.90
C LYS A 98 6.74 7.88 -28.01
N MET A 99 6.06 8.55 -27.09
CA MET A 99 4.63 8.80 -27.24
C MET A 99 4.44 9.83 -28.36
N THR A 100 3.54 9.55 -29.30
CA THR A 100 3.22 10.43 -30.44
C THR A 100 1.81 10.99 -30.35
N GLY A 101 0.95 10.37 -29.54
CA GLY A 101 -0.44 10.80 -29.38
C GLY A 101 -1.11 10.24 -28.13
N ARG A 102 -2.21 10.89 -27.76
CA ARG A 102 -3.14 10.46 -26.71
C ARG A 102 -4.56 10.82 -27.14
N THR A 103 -5.47 9.87 -27.02
CA THR A 103 -6.91 10.07 -27.24
C THR A 103 -7.67 9.63 -25.99
N ASP A 104 -8.39 10.55 -25.37
CA ASP A 104 -9.26 10.29 -24.22
C ASP A 104 -10.70 10.01 -24.71
N HIS A 105 -11.18 8.79 -24.52
CA HIS A 105 -12.50 8.33 -24.98
C HIS A 105 -13.57 8.56 -23.91
N LYS A 106 -13.21 8.39 -22.63
CA LYS A 106 -14.10 8.53 -21.49
C LYS A 106 -13.30 9.00 -20.27
N LEU A 107 -13.88 9.86 -19.44
CA LEU A 107 -13.23 10.26 -18.19
C LEU A 107 -13.37 9.14 -17.13
N PRO A 108 -12.34 8.93 -16.29
CA PRO A 108 -12.43 8.02 -15.15
C PRO A 108 -13.30 8.64 -14.05
N PHE A 109 -14.58 8.22 -13.90
CA PHE A 109 -15.53 8.92 -13.03
C PHE A 109 -15.94 8.19 -11.74
N ASN A 110 -16.00 8.97 -10.66
CA ASN A 110 -17.13 9.06 -9.71
C ASN A 110 -17.64 10.52 -9.79
N LYS A 111 -18.97 10.77 -9.67
CA LYS A 111 -19.60 12.10 -9.83
C LYS A 111 -18.94 13.18 -8.96
N ASP A 112 -18.44 12.81 -7.80
CA ASP A 112 -17.83 13.73 -6.83
C ASP A 112 -16.44 14.28 -7.23
N ARG A 113 -15.83 13.73 -8.29
CA ARG A 113 -14.46 14.10 -8.72
C ARG A 113 -14.38 14.75 -10.10
N GLU A 114 -15.51 14.95 -10.77
CA GLU A 114 -15.54 15.38 -12.18
C GLU A 114 -14.71 16.64 -12.44
N GLU A 115 -14.88 17.69 -11.63
CA GLU A 115 -14.14 18.95 -11.81
C GLU A 115 -12.63 18.76 -11.65
N SER A 116 -12.22 18.01 -10.62
CA SER A 116 -10.80 17.73 -10.36
C SER A 116 -10.15 16.93 -11.48
N VAL A 117 -10.88 15.95 -12.05
CA VAL A 117 -10.43 15.12 -13.17
C VAL A 117 -10.29 15.96 -14.43
N LYS A 118 -11.28 16.82 -14.75
CA LYS A 118 -11.21 17.73 -15.91
C LYS A 118 -10.02 18.68 -15.80
N LYS A 119 -9.77 19.23 -14.61
CA LYS A 119 -8.61 20.10 -14.36
C LYS A 119 -7.30 19.34 -14.55
N ALA A 120 -7.19 18.13 -14.01
CA ALA A 120 -6.00 17.30 -14.15
C ALA A 120 -5.74 16.94 -15.63
N LEU A 121 -6.79 16.58 -16.37
CA LEU A 121 -6.68 16.27 -17.80
C LEU A 121 -6.22 17.48 -18.61
N LYS A 122 -6.78 18.67 -18.34
CA LYS A 122 -6.33 19.91 -19.00
C LYS A 122 -4.84 20.15 -18.80
N MET A 123 -4.37 20.07 -17.55
CA MET A 123 -2.95 20.26 -17.24
C MET A 123 -2.06 19.19 -17.89
N LEU A 124 -2.53 17.93 -17.97
CA LEU A 124 -1.82 16.86 -18.65
C LEU A 124 -1.70 17.14 -20.16
N THR A 125 -2.78 17.60 -20.79
CA THR A 125 -2.81 18.00 -22.20
C THR A 125 -1.84 19.14 -22.47
N ASP A 126 -1.80 20.16 -21.62
CA ASP A 126 -0.87 21.29 -21.76
C ASP A 126 0.60 20.84 -21.69
N ILE A 127 0.94 19.93 -20.77
CA ILE A 127 2.28 19.35 -20.69
C ILE A 127 2.59 18.55 -21.95
N ASN A 128 1.68 17.67 -22.38
CA ASN A 128 1.89 16.87 -23.58
C ASN A 128 2.08 17.72 -24.83
N ALA A 129 1.27 18.77 -25.03
CA ALA A 129 1.40 19.67 -26.16
C ALA A 129 2.76 20.38 -26.17
N ARG A 130 3.17 20.99 -25.05
CA ARG A 130 4.42 21.77 -25.00
C ARG A 130 5.68 20.91 -25.07
N THR A 131 5.62 19.66 -24.65
CA THR A 131 6.78 18.74 -24.69
C THR A 131 6.73 17.77 -25.86
N ASN A 132 5.78 17.94 -26.78
CA ASN A 132 5.50 16.97 -27.85
C ASN A 132 5.44 15.53 -27.29
N PHE A 133 4.64 15.35 -26.24
CA PHE A 133 4.42 14.12 -25.47
C PHE A 133 5.65 13.49 -24.79
N ASN A 134 6.84 14.10 -24.85
CA ASN A 134 8.08 13.49 -24.37
C ASN A 134 8.89 14.48 -23.50
N PRO A 135 8.43 14.80 -22.28
CA PRO A 135 9.11 15.70 -21.36
C PRO A 135 10.47 15.15 -20.93
N THR A 136 11.44 16.05 -20.79
CA THR A 136 12.78 15.74 -20.27
C THR A 136 13.12 16.55 -19.01
N SER A 137 12.39 17.65 -18.75
CA SER A 137 12.60 18.45 -17.55
C SER A 137 12.04 17.75 -16.31
N ILE A 138 12.73 17.87 -15.18
CA ILE A 138 12.31 17.28 -13.89
C ILE A 138 10.89 17.75 -13.52
N ASN A 139 10.59 19.03 -13.74
CA ASN A 139 9.29 19.60 -13.39
C ASN A 139 8.16 19.04 -14.27
N ASP A 140 8.37 18.92 -15.57
CA ASP A 140 7.36 18.35 -16.47
C ASP A 140 7.13 16.87 -16.21
N LEU A 141 8.22 16.10 -16.04
CA LEU A 141 8.13 14.69 -15.69
C LEU A 141 7.40 14.49 -14.36
N TYR A 142 7.77 15.25 -13.32
CA TYR A 142 7.11 15.15 -12.01
C TYR A 142 5.62 15.50 -12.12
N ASN A 143 5.29 16.65 -12.70
CA ASN A 143 3.89 17.09 -12.81
C ASN A 143 3.07 16.12 -13.67
N ARG A 144 3.62 15.63 -14.78
CA ARG A 144 2.95 14.65 -15.63
C ARG A 144 2.72 13.33 -14.90
N GLY A 145 3.70 12.86 -14.13
CA GLY A 145 3.55 11.69 -13.28
C GLY A 145 2.45 11.86 -12.23
N VAL A 146 2.43 13.00 -11.52
CA VAL A 146 1.38 13.29 -10.52
C VAL A 146 -0.02 13.34 -11.12
N LEU A 147 -0.17 13.99 -12.29
CA LEU A 147 -1.43 14.05 -13.01
C LEU A 147 -1.85 12.67 -13.52
N GLY A 148 -0.89 11.88 -14.01
CA GLY A 148 -1.10 10.49 -14.43
C GLY A 148 -1.68 9.63 -13.31
N ILE A 149 -1.11 9.67 -12.10
CA ILE A 149 -1.66 8.97 -10.91
C ILE A 149 -3.11 9.42 -10.64
N SER A 150 -3.36 10.73 -10.70
CA SER A 150 -4.68 11.30 -10.41
C SER A 150 -5.76 10.86 -11.43
N LEU A 151 -5.33 10.51 -12.65
CA LEU A 151 -6.18 10.01 -13.74
C LEU A 151 -6.19 8.48 -13.83
N GLY A 152 -5.45 7.77 -12.96
CA GLY A 152 -5.34 6.30 -12.97
C GLY A 152 -4.37 5.72 -14.02
N ASN A 153 -3.57 6.56 -14.68
CA ASN A 153 -2.57 6.16 -15.70
C ASN A 153 -1.26 5.72 -15.00
N ASN A 154 -1.37 4.74 -14.10
CA ASN A 154 -0.34 4.43 -13.10
C ASN A 154 0.99 4.00 -13.73
N THR A 155 0.95 3.23 -14.83
CA THR A 155 2.17 2.71 -15.45
C THR A 155 3.05 3.85 -16.01
N LEU A 156 2.48 4.70 -16.84
CA LEU A 156 3.21 5.83 -17.43
C LEU A 156 3.60 6.87 -16.38
N ALA A 157 2.76 7.05 -15.36
CA ALA A 157 3.09 7.94 -14.25
C ALA A 157 4.34 7.47 -13.50
N ILE A 158 4.44 6.18 -13.17
CA ILE A 158 5.61 5.62 -12.50
C ILE A 158 6.87 5.72 -13.37
N GLU A 159 6.75 5.59 -14.69
CA GLU A 159 7.89 5.79 -15.59
C GLU A 159 8.43 7.22 -15.56
N ASP A 160 7.55 8.21 -15.55
CA ASP A 160 7.98 9.61 -15.42
C ASP A 160 8.59 9.88 -14.05
N LEU A 161 8.00 9.37 -12.97
CA LEU A 161 8.54 9.54 -11.62
C LEU A 161 9.89 8.82 -11.44
N LYS A 162 10.10 7.67 -12.10
CA LYS A 162 11.41 7.00 -12.14
C LYS A 162 12.46 7.80 -12.92
N LYS A 163 12.07 8.47 -14.01
CA LYS A 163 12.98 9.40 -14.71
C LYS A 163 13.36 10.58 -13.81
N VAL A 164 12.41 11.07 -13.01
CA VAL A 164 12.67 12.10 -11.99
C VAL A 164 13.64 11.58 -10.93
N GLU A 165 13.39 10.41 -10.33
CA GLU A 165 14.28 9.77 -9.36
C GLU A 165 15.70 9.62 -9.93
N PHE A 166 15.82 9.04 -11.13
CA PHE A 166 17.09 8.87 -11.81
C PHE A 166 17.84 10.19 -12.04
N ALA A 167 17.12 11.23 -12.48
CA ALA A 167 17.71 12.55 -12.70
C ALA A 167 18.21 13.18 -11.40
N ILE A 168 17.48 13.00 -10.29
CA ILE A 168 17.87 13.52 -8.97
C ILE A 168 19.08 12.77 -8.39
N ASP A 169 19.10 11.43 -8.53
CA ASP A 169 20.11 10.56 -7.91
C ASP A 169 21.43 10.49 -8.69
N LYS A 170 21.40 10.69 -10.02
CA LYS A 170 22.60 10.71 -10.86
C LYS A 170 23.15 12.10 -11.18
N ASP A 171 22.51 13.19 -10.74
CA ASP A 171 23.06 14.53 -10.97
C ASP A 171 24.43 14.69 -10.28
N PRO A 172 25.53 14.82 -11.04
CA PRO A 172 26.87 15.01 -10.48
C PRO A 172 26.98 16.27 -9.63
N LYS A 173 26.13 17.28 -9.88
CA LYS A 173 26.06 18.52 -9.08
C LYS A 173 25.50 18.27 -7.68
N ASN A 174 24.65 17.25 -7.49
CA ASN A 174 24.11 16.89 -6.18
C ASN A 174 25.08 16.04 -5.33
N LYS A 175 26.14 15.47 -5.91
CA LYS A 175 27.09 14.61 -5.18
C LYS A 175 28.11 15.39 -4.34
N ASN A 176 28.50 16.60 -4.75
CA ASN A 176 29.63 17.34 -4.15
C ASN A 176 29.40 18.84 -3.93
N LEU A 177 28.18 19.36 -4.06
CA LEU A 177 27.90 20.76 -3.71
C LEU A 177 27.51 20.85 -2.25
N ALA A 178 28.28 21.62 -1.47
CA ALA A 178 27.84 22.14 -0.18
C ALA A 178 26.62 23.06 -0.44
N GLN A 179 25.43 22.46 -0.50
CA GLN A 179 24.17 23.19 -0.62
C GLN A 179 23.87 23.86 0.71
N SER A 180 23.29 25.06 0.67
CA SER A 180 22.77 25.70 1.89
C SER A 180 21.71 24.82 2.55
N ASP A 181 21.57 24.91 3.87
CA ASP A 181 20.58 24.13 4.63
C ASP A 181 19.16 24.28 4.07
N SER A 182 18.81 25.47 3.56
CA SER A 182 17.53 25.73 2.90
C SER A 182 17.35 24.94 1.60
N ALA A 183 18.40 24.85 0.77
CA ALA A 183 18.36 24.09 -0.48
C ALA A 183 18.30 22.58 -0.21
N GLN A 184 19.06 22.08 0.78
CA GLN A 184 18.99 20.69 1.21
C GLN A 184 17.58 20.33 1.71
N LYS A 185 16.98 21.19 2.55
CA LYS A 185 15.61 21.01 3.05
C LYS A 185 14.57 20.98 1.93
N LYS A 186 14.67 21.87 0.94
CA LYS A 186 13.78 21.86 -0.24
C LYS A 186 13.93 20.56 -1.04
N THR A 187 15.16 20.10 -1.24
CA THR A 187 15.44 18.84 -1.94
C THR A 187 14.88 17.64 -1.19
N ALA A 188 15.03 17.58 0.14
CA ALA A 188 14.47 16.52 0.97
C ALA A 188 12.93 16.50 0.94
N VAL A 189 12.29 17.68 1.01
CA VAL A 189 10.83 17.80 0.86
C VAL A 189 10.38 17.36 -0.53
N PHE A 190 11.13 17.64 -1.58
CA PHE A 190 10.79 17.18 -2.93
C PHE A 190 10.94 15.66 -3.07
N ARG A 191 12.07 15.08 -2.60
CA ARG A 191 12.32 13.64 -2.58
C ARG A 191 11.26 12.88 -1.79
N SER A 192 10.90 13.35 -0.60
CA SER A 192 9.86 12.71 0.22
C SER A 192 8.51 12.66 -0.50
N LYS A 193 8.08 13.76 -1.14
CA LYS A 193 6.84 13.78 -1.94
C LYS A 193 6.91 12.88 -3.17
N LEU A 194 8.05 12.78 -3.83
CA LEU A 194 8.25 11.85 -4.96
C LEU A 194 8.09 10.40 -4.49
N TYR A 195 8.84 10.01 -3.46
CA TYR A 195 8.85 8.63 -2.98
C TYR A 195 7.53 8.22 -2.31
N ASP A 196 6.86 9.10 -1.58
CA ASP A 196 5.53 8.84 -1.01
C ASP A 196 4.50 8.52 -2.11
N ARG A 197 4.53 9.25 -3.23
CA ARG A 197 3.66 8.96 -4.38
C ARG A 197 3.97 7.62 -5.03
N MET A 198 5.24 7.31 -5.23
CA MET A 198 5.65 6.01 -5.78
C MET A 198 5.24 4.88 -4.84
N GLY A 199 5.47 5.04 -3.53
CA GLY A 199 5.05 4.09 -2.49
C GLY A 199 3.55 3.84 -2.50
N SER A 200 2.73 4.89 -2.65
CA SER A 200 1.28 4.78 -2.77
C SER A 200 0.82 4.02 -4.01
N VAL A 201 1.45 4.23 -5.17
CA VAL A 201 1.10 3.49 -6.39
C VAL A 201 1.48 2.02 -6.24
N TYR A 202 2.69 1.72 -5.77
CA TYR A 202 3.10 0.34 -5.52
C TYR A 202 2.23 -0.37 -4.49
N ALA A 203 1.79 0.34 -3.45
CA ALA A 203 0.84 -0.17 -2.47
C ALA A 203 -0.51 -0.53 -3.10
N SER A 204 -1.00 0.28 -4.06
CA SER A 204 -2.24 0.02 -4.79
C SER A 204 -2.19 -1.19 -5.72
N LEU A 205 -0.99 -1.55 -6.19
CA LEU A 205 -0.72 -2.75 -7.01
C LEU A 205 -0.32 -3.96 -6.15
N GLU A 206 -0.32 -3.79 -4.82
CA GLU A 206 0.09 -4.80 -3.83
C GLU A 206 1.52 -5.31 -4.04
N MET A 207 2.35 -4.49 -4.66
CA MET A 207 3.79 -4.69 -4.83
C MET A 207 4.51 -4.28 -3.55
N GLU A 208 4.36 -5.09 -2.52
CA GLU A 208 4.65 -4.71 -1.14
C GLU A 208 6.10 -4.28 -0.89
N SER A 209 7.08 -5.05 -1.37
CA SER A 209 8.50 -4.71 -1.18
C SER A 209 8.86 -3.35 -1.81
N PHE A 210 8.24 -3.01 -2.95
CA PHE A 210 8.38 -1.70 -3.57
C PHE A 210 7.75 -0.62 -2.71
N ALA A 211 6.52 -0.83 -2.23
CA ALA A 211 5.84 0.12 -1.38
C ALA A 211 6.66 0.43 -0.12
N TYR A 212 7.14 -0.60 0.59
CA TYR A 212 7.94 -0.44 1.82
C TYR A 212 9.24 0.32 1.55
N ASN A 213 9.97 -0.03 0.48
CA ASN A 213 11.20 0.66 0.10
C ASN A 213 10.96 2.15 -0.21
N TYR A 214 9.92 2.49 -0.97
CA TYR A 214 9.62 3.88 -1.29
C TYR A 214 9.07 4.66 -0.10
N TYR A 215 8.25 4.07 0.76
CA TYR A 215 7.84 4.71 2.01
C TYR A 215 9.04 4.95 2.93
N PHE A 216 9.96 3.98 3.06
CA PHE A 216 11.20 4.17 3.81
C PHE A 216 12.04 5.33 3.24
N LYS A 217 12.26 5.37 1.92
CA LYS A 217 12.94 6.50 1.26
C LYS A 217 12.23 7.83 1.54
N ALA A 218 10.90 7.84 1.54
CA ALA A 218 10.11 9.03 1.82
C ALA A 218 10.30 9.53 3.26
N ILE A 219 10.19 8.62 4.23
CA ILE A 219 10.37 8.89 5.67
C ILE A 219 11.79 9.36 5.96
N LYS A 220 12.80 8.72 5.38
CA LYS A 220 14.21 9.13 5.51
C LYS A 220 14.46 10.59 5.07
N ASN A 221 13.72 11.06 4.07
CA ASN A 221 13.82 12.43 3.57
C ASN A 221 12.94 13.44 4.34
N ALA A 222 11.90 12.97 5.05
CA ALA A 222 11.01 13.81 5.83
C ALA A 222 10.51 13.06 7.08
N PRO A 223 11.36 12.85 8.10
CA PRO A 223 11.03 11.99 9.25
C PRO A 223 9.92 12.55 10.14
N ALA A 224 9.59 13.83 9.99
CA ALA A 224 8.49 14.51 10.69
C ALA A 224 7.30 14.84 9.76
N ASP A 225 7.23 14.28 8.54
CA ASP A 225 6.00 14.33 7.74
C ASP A 225 5.04 13.21 8.20
N TYR A 226 4.22 13.53 9.20
CA TYR A 226 3.29 12.59 9.83
C TYR A 226 2.24 12.02 8.87
N ARG A 227 1.97 12.67 7.74
CA ARG A 227 1.11 12.12 6.70
C ARG A 227 1.78 10.91 6.05
N ILE A 228 3.08 10.95 5.78
CA ILE A 228 3.83 9.82 5.21
C ILE A 228 3.90 8.67 6.23
N LEU A 229 4.21 9.00 7.49
CA LEU A 229 4.21 8.00 8.58
C LEU A 229 2.85 7.32 8.72
N TYR A 230 1.76 8.10 8.68
CA TYR A 230 0.40 7.59 8.78
C TYR A 230 0.00 6.73 7.58
N ASN A 231 0.33 7.16 6.35
CA ASN A 231 0.09 6.40 5.13
C ASN A 231 0.81 5.04 5.20
N PHE A 232 2.07 5.05 5.64
CA PHE A 232 2.84 3.82 5.78
C PHE A 232 2.30 2.93 6.89
N ALA A 233 1.97 3.48 8.06
CA ALA A 233 1.36 2.73 9.15
C ALA A 233 0.02 2.08 8.76
N THR A 234 -0.79 2.76 7.96
CA THR A 234 -2.05 2.22 7.43
C THR A 234 -1.79 1.07 6.47
N LEU A 235 -0.78 1.17 5.60
CA LEU A 235 -0.35 0.06 4.76
C LEU A 235 0.13 -1.12 5.61
N LEU A 236 0.99 -0.86 6.60
CA LEU A 236 1.52 -1.85 7.52
C LEU A 236 0.41 -2.60 8.27
N GLN A 237 -0.61 -1.89 8.75
CA GLN A 237 -1.82 -2.48 9.33
C GLN A 237 -2.54 -3.39 8.34
N LYS A 238 -2.82 -2.92 7.12
CA LYS A 238 -3.48 -3.74 6.09
C LYS A 238 -2.69 -5.04 5.81
N ARG A 239 -1.36 -4.97 5.95
CA ARG A 239 -0.43 -6.09 5.73
C ARG A 239 -0.10 -6.87 7.01
N LYS A 240 -0.83 -6.61 8.10
CA LYS A 240 -0.66 -7.25 9.42
C LYS A 240 0.77 -7.17 9.98
N SER A 241 1.53 -6.15 9.57
CA SER A 241 2.83 -5.78 10.17
C SER A 241 2.57 -4.86 11.36
N TYR A 242 1.90 -5.40 12.39
CA TYR A 242 1.38 -4.62 13.51
C TYR A 242 2.48 -3.98 14.37
N ASP A 243 3.62 -4.65 14.53
CA ASP A 243 4.83 -4.14 15.19
C ASP A 243 5.27 -2.78 14.60
N LEU A 244 5.49 -2.75 13.29
CA LEU A 244 5.89 -1.55 12.55
C LEU A 244 4.79 -0.50 12.55
N ALA A 245 3.54 -0.91 12.33
CA ALA A 245 2.42 0.01 12.31
C ALA A 245 2.25 0.73 13.65
N ARG A 246 2.29 -0.02 14.75
CA ARG A 246 2.20 0.50 16.12
C ARG A 246 3.32 1.50 16.39
N TYR A 247 4.58 1.15 16.08
CA TYR A 247 5.72 2.07 16.23
C TYR A 247 5.49 3.42 15.55
N TYR A 248 5.08 3.42 14.28
CA TYR A 248 4.87 4.67 13.54
C TYR A 248 3.67 5.47 14.06
N LEU A 249 2.60 4.82 14.50
CA LEU A 249 1.43 5.50 15.07
C LEU A 249 1.74 6.13 16.43
N GLU A 250 2.45 5.40 17.30
CA GLU A 250 2.91 5.92 18.59
C GLU A 250 3.88 7.08 18.40
N LYS A 251 4.79 7.00 17.42
CA LYS A 251 5.68 8.11 17.03
C LYS A 251 4.88 9.35 16.61
N ILE A 252 3.83 9.19 15.80
CA ILE A 252 2.97 10.32 15.41
C ILE A 252 2.29 10.92 16.63
N ILE A 253 1.68 10.11 17.49
CA ILE A 253 0.92 10.57 18.66
C ILE A 253 1.84 11.30 19.67
N LYS A 254 3.05 10.78 19.89
CA LYS A 254 4.05 11.39 20.77
C LYS A 254 4.43 12.80 20.30
N GLU A 255 4.64 12.97 19.00
CA GLU A 255 5.11 14.23 18.40
C GLU A 255 3.97 15.18 17.99
N LYS A 256 2.77 14.63 17.78
CA LYS A 256 1.52 15.33 17.43
C LYS A 256 0.34 14.76 18.24
N PRO A 257 0.18 15.20 19.50
CA PRO A 257 -0.90 14.73 20.39
C PRO A 257 -2.32 15.11 19.96
N ASP A 258 -2.48 15.88 18.89
CA ASP A 258 -3.75 16.27 18.27
C ASP A 258 -4.05 15.51 16.96
N HIS A 259 -3.22 14.52 16.60
CA HIS A 259 -3.36 13.77 15.36
C HIS A 259 -4.47 12.70 15.45
N ALA A 260 -5.72 13.14 15.30
CA ALA A 260 -6.94 12.32 15.40
C ALA A 260 -6.89 10.98 14.63
N TYR A 261 -6.41 11.01 13.40
CA TYR A 261 -6.30 9.81 12.55
C TYR A 261 -5.33 8.76 13.10
N ALA A 262 -4.27 9.18 13.79
CA ALA A 262 -3.28 8.24 14.32
C ALA A 262 -3.84 7.52 15.55
N TYR A 263 -4.54 8.25 16.42
CA TYR A 263 -5.32 7.64 17.50
C TYR A 263 -6.36 6.66 16.99
N TRP A 264 -7.10 7.03 15.94
CA TRP A 264 -8.09 6.13 15.35
C TRP A 264 -7.46 4.87 14.75
N ALA A 265 -6.38 5.00 13.98
CA ALA A 265 -5.67 3.85 13.44
C ALA A 265 -5.06 2.98 14.54
N LEU A 266 -4.49 3.56 15.59
CA LEU A 266 -3.93 2.81 16.72
C LEU A 266 -5.02 2.07 17.49
N SER A 267 -6.19 2.70 17.69
CA SER A 267 -7.36 2.05 18.27
C SER A 267 -7.79 0.81 17.50
N ARG A 268 -7.87 0.88 16.17
CA ARG A 268 -8.20 -0.29 15.33
C ARG A 268 -7.17 -1.41 15.47
N LEU A 269 -5.88 -1.09 15.38
CA LEU A 269 -4.81 -2.07 15.54
C LEU A 269 -4.84 -2.75 16.91
N LEU A 270 -5.02 -1.99 18.00
CA LEU A 270 -5.12 -2.54 19.34
C LEU A 270 -6.38 -3.40 19.50
N SER A 271 -7.48 -3.05 18.83
CA SER A 271 -8.68 -3.88 18.75
C SER A 271 -8.40 -5.22 18.08
N ASP A 272 -7.63 -5.22 16.98
CA ASP A 272 -7.27 -6.41 16.21
C ASP A 272 -6.28 -7.32 16.98
N GLU A 273 -5.54 -6.77 17.95
CA GLU A 273 -4.68 -7.52 18.87
C GLU A 273 -5.39 -7.93 20.18
N GLY A 274 -6.67 -7.54 20.33
CA GLY A 274 -7.48 -7.85 21.51
C GLY A 274 -7.20 -6.97 22.74
N GLU A 275 -6.40 -5.91 22.61
CA GLU A 275 -6.12 -4.93 23.66
C GLU A 275 -7.26 -3.88 23.76
N TYR A 276 -8.48 -4.33 24.07
CA TYR A 276 -9.71 -3.54 23.92
C TYR A 276 -9.77 -2.28 24.80
N GLU A 277 -9.24 -2.31 26.03
CA GLU A 277 -9.23 -1.14 26.93
C GLU A 277 -8.35 -0.03 26.35
N LYS A 278 -7.13 -0.37 25.92
CA LYS A 278 -6.22 0.59 25.27
C LYS A 278 -6.78 1.07 23.93
N ALA A 279 -7.41 0.17 23.17
CA ALA A 279 -8.10 0.54 21.95
C ALA A 279 -9.19 1.59 22.21
N PHE A 280 -9.93 1.44 23.31
CA PHE A 280 -10.98 2.37 23.71
C PHE A 280 -10.43 3.73 24.20
N GLU A 281 -9.33 3.75 24.95
CA GLU A 281 -8.65 5.02 25.30
C GLU A 281 -8.24 5.80 24.04
N ASN A 282 -7.71 5.09 23.04
CA ASN A 282 -7.31 5.70 21.76
C ASN A 282 -8.50 6.17 20.92
N ILE A 283 -9.63 5.43 20.87
CA ILE A 283 -10.79 5.91 20.11
C ILE A 283 -11.40 7.17 20.73
N GLU A 284 -11.43 7.25 22.06
CA GLU A 284 -11.91 8.44 22.76
C GLU A 284 -11.00 9.65 22.51
N LYS A 285 -9.68 9.44 22.44
CA LYS A 285 -8.74 10.48 21.98
C LYS A 285 -9.00 10.91 20.54
N ALA A 286 -9.31 9.98 19.64
CA ALA A 286 -9.69 10.32 18.27
C ALA A 286 -10.98 11.15 18.21
N PHE A 287 -11.99 10.82 19.04
CA PHE A 287 -13.23 11.59 19.17
C PHE A 287 -13.01 13.00 19.73
N GLN A 288 -12.08 13.20 20.67
CA GLN A 288 -11.71 14.53 21.16
C GLN A 288 -11.28 15.48 20.03
N TYR A 289 -10.72 14.93 18.96
CA TYR A 289 -10.27 15.66 17.77
C TYR A 289 -11.11 15.37 16.51
N GLU A 290 -12.36 14.91 16.67
CA GLU A 290 -13.25 14.51 15.57
C GLU A 290 -13.44 15.62 14.53
N LYS A 291 -13.42 16.90 14.94
CA LYS A 291 -13.54 18.04 14.02
C LYS A 291 -12.49 17.99 12.90
N VAL A 292 -11.25 17.61 13.21
CA VAL A 292 -10.15 17.47 12.22
C VAL A 292 -10.47 16.39 11.18
N ILE A 293 -11.13 15.32 11.62
CA ILE A 293 -11.55 14.20 10.77
C ILE A 293 -12.74 14.61 9.87
N ASN A 294 -13.71 15.32 10.44
CA ASN A 294 -14.89 15.78 9.71
C ASN A 294 -14.56 16.88 8.69
N GLU A 295 -13.61 17.78 8.96
CA GLU A 295 -13.22 18.82 8.00
C GLU A 295 -12.57 18.24 6.73
N ARG A 296 -11.82 17.14 6.85
CA ARG A 296 -11.13 16.51 5.72
C ARG A 296 -11.99 15.49 4.99
N THR A 297 -12.90 14.82 5.72
CA THR A 297 -13.77 13.77 5.19
C THR A 297 -15.20 13.93 5.73
N PRO A 298 -15.94 15.00 5.35
CA PRO A 298 -17.23 15.33 5.97
C PRO A 298 -18.28 14.23 5.84
N ALA A 299 -18.20 13.43 4.77
CA ALA A 299 -19.14 12.35 4.49
C ALA A 299 -18.79 11.00 5.16
N TYR A 300 -17.57 10.82 5.68
CA TYR A 300 -17.06 9.49 6.07
C TYR A 300 -16.47 9.44 7.47
N GLY A 301 -15.83 10.52 7.92
CA GLY A 301 -15.00 10.51 9.13
C GLY A 301 -15.75 10.19 10.44
N GLY A 302 -16.82 10.94 10.72
CA GLY A 302 -17.63 10.73 11.94
C GLY A 302 -18.35 9.38 11.98
N ARG A 303 -18.77 8.85 10.82
CA ARG A 303 -19.39 7.53 10.67
C ARG A 303 -18.41 6.43 11.08
N ASP A 304 -17.17 6.49 10.58
CA ASP A 304 -16.20 5.42 10.78
C ASP A 304 -15.67 5.34 12.21
N LEU A 305 -15.49 6.50 12.88
CA LEU A 305 -15.17 6.55 14.30
C LEU A 305 -16.23 5.84 15.16
N ARG A 306 -17.52 6.13 14.89
CA ARG A 306 -18.66 5.48 15.57
C ARG A 306 -18.69 3.99 15.29
N THR A 307 -18.36 3.57 14.07
CA THR A 307 -18.26 2.14 13.71
C THR A 307 -17.17 1.41 14.51
N THR A 308 -16.00 2.03 14.70
CA THR A 308 -14.93 1.46 15.53
C THR A 308 -15.31 1.43 17.00
N ARG A 309 -15.78 2.54 17.58
CA ARG A 309 -16.16 2.59 19.00
C ARG A 309 -17.34 1.68 19.32
N GLY A 310 -18.28 1.54 18.40
CA GLY A 310 -19.42 0.63 18.55
C GLY A 310 -19.00 -0.82 18.79
N LEU A 311 -17.99 -1.31 18.06
CA LEU A 311 -17.40 -2.63 18.28
C LEU A 311 -16.66 -2.70 19.64
N LEU A 312 -15.89 -1.67 19.98
CA LEU A 312 -15.13 -1.63 21.23
C LEU A 312 -16.03 -1.63 22.46
N TYR A 313 -17.12 -0.86 22.46
CA TYR A 313 -18.13 -0.91 23.52
C TYR A 313 -18.64 -2.34 23.71
N HIS A 314 -18.96 -3.04 22.63
CA HIS A 314 -19.41 -4.42 22.72
C HIS A 314 -18.34 -5.35 23.29
N LYS A 315 -17.08 -5.25 22.84
CA LYS A 315 -15.97 -6.06 23.36
C LYS A 315 -15.64 -5.78 24.84
N LEU A 316 -15.98 -4.58 25.33
CA LEU A 316 -15.92 -4.20 26.74
C LEU A 316 -17.21 -4.50 27.54
N GLY A 317 -18.17 -5.24 26.96
CA GLY A 317 -19.42 -5.65 27.62
C GLY A 317 -20.57 -4.64 27.54
N GLU A 318 -20.33 -3.44 27.01
CA GLU A 318 -21.28 -2.32 26.90
C GLU A 318 -22.08 -2.38 25.59
N SER A 319 -22.64 -3.56 25.26
CA SER A 319 -23.27 -3.84 23.95
C SER A 319 -24.40 -2.88 23.57
N LYS A 320 -25.15 -2.33 24.54
CA LYS A 320 -26.22 -1.36 24.26
C LYS A 320 -25.67 -0.05 23.68
N LYS A 321 -24.57 0.46 24.25
CA LYS A 321 -23.86 1.64 23.72
C LYS A 321 -23.27 1.34 22.34
N GLY A 322 -22.72 0.12 22.18
CA GLY A 322 -22.19 -0.35 20.90
C GLY A 322 -23.22 -0.32 19.76
N ILE A 323 -24.41 -0.86 20.02
CA ILE A 323 -25.53 -0.84 19.06
C ILE A 323 -25.97 0.59 18.73
N ALA A 324 -26.04 1.48 19.74
CA ALA A 324 -26.41 2.87 19.51
C ALA A 324 -25.42 3.60 18.58
N ASP A 325 -24.11 3.43 18.81
CA ASP A 325 -23.07 3.98 17.94
C ASP A 325 -23.14 3.43 16.51
N LEU A 326 -23.36 2.12 16.35
CA LEU A 326 -23.47 1.49 15.03
C LEU A 326 -24.72 1.94 14.28
N ASN A 327 -25.84 2.11 14.96
CA ASN A 327 -27.06 2.67 14.37
C ASN A 327 -26.84 4.13 13.95
N ALA A 328 -26.19 4.95 14.78
CA ALA A 328 -25.84 6.32 14.40
C ALA A 328 -24.92 6.35 13.16
N ALA A 329 -23.96 5.43 13.04
CA ALA A 329 -23.15 5.30 11.83
C ALA A 329 -23.98 4.91 10.59
N LEU A 330 -24.99 4.04 10.75
CA LEU A 330 -25.90 3.63 9.67
C LEU A 330 -26.93 4.70 9.30
N GLU A 331 -27.28 5.59 10.22
CA GLU A 331 -28.09 6.78 9.93
C GLU A 331 -27.32 7.78 9.06
N MET A 332 -26.02 7.95 9.32
CA MET A 332 -25.12 8.78 8.50
C MET A 332 -24.89 8.16 7.12
N ASP A 333 -24.74 6.84 7.05
CA ASP A 333 -24.62 6.10 5.79
C ASP A 333 -25.25 4.71 5.89
N LYS A 334 -26.41 4.58 5.24
CA LYS A 334 -27.21 3.35 5.22
C LYS A 334 -26.50 2.18 4.54
N ASN A 335 -25.44 2.45 3.78
CA ASN A 335 -24.66 1.44 3.06
C ASN A 335 -23.33 1.13 3.76
N ASN A 336 -23.23 1.40 5.08
CA ASN A 336 -22.05 1.06 5.85
C ASN A 336 -21.89 -0.43 6.12
N SER A 337 -21.18 -1.11 5.23
CA SER A 337 -20.87 -2.54 5.34
C SER A 337 -20.06 -2.89 6.59
N TYR A 338 -19.16 -2.02 7.07
CA TYR A 338 -18.43 -2.24 8.32
C TYR A 338 -19.32 -2.12 9.55
N ALA A 339 -20.21 -1.13 9.61
CA ALA A 339 -21.17 -0.99 10.70
C ALA A 339 -22.16 -2.15 10.73
N MET A 340 -22.65 -2.60 9.57
CA MET A 340 -23.47 -3.80 9.46
C MET A 340 -22.74 -5.04 9.95
N LYS A 341 -21.48 -5.23 9.54
CA LYS A 341 -20.64 -6.35 10.01
C LYS A 341 -20.45 -6.29 11.52
N ASN A 342 -20.09 -5.14 12.08
CA ASN A 342 -19.90 -4.98 13.52
C ASN A 342 -21.21 -5.21 14.30
N LEU A 343 -22.35 -4.73 13.80
CA LEU A 343 -23.66 -4.99 14.42
C LEU A 343 -24.03 -6.47 14.34
N GLY A 344 -23.69 -7.14 13.22
CA GLY A 344 -23.83 -8.57 13.04
C GLY A 344 -23.02 -9.35 14.07
N ILE A 345 -21.77 -8.95 14.36
CA ILE A 345 -20.96 -9.55 15.44
C ILE A 345 -21.67 -9.43 16.78
N ILE A 346 -22.21 -8.25 17.13
CA ILE A 346 -22.92 -8.07 18.40
C ILE A 346 -24.11 -9.04 18.50
N TYR A 347 -24.90 -9.18 17.44
CA TYR A 347 -26.03 -10.09 17.42
C TYR A 347 -25.61 -11.56 17.43
N LEU A 348 -24.52 -11.91 16.77
CA LEU A 348 -23.94 -13.24 16.81
C LEU A 348 -23.50 -13.62 18.23
N ASP A 349 -22.78 -12.74 18.91
CA ASP A 349 -22.33 -12.92 20.30
C ASP A 349 -23.54 -12.97 21.28
N GLN A 350 -24.67 -12.36 20.91
CA GLN A 350 -25.97 -12.47 21.61
C GLN A 350 -26.81 -13.70 21.21
N LYS A 351 -26.30 -14.59 20.35
CA LYS A 351 -27.01 -15.77 19.80
C LYS A 351 -28.25 -15.43 18.96
N LYS A 352 -28.35 -14.20 18.48
CA LYS A 352 -29.36 -13.72 17.52
C LYS A 352 -28.88 -14.02 16.10
N TYR A 353 -28.82 -15.31 15.80
CA TYR A 353 -28.18 -15.84 14.59
C TYR A 353 -28.85 -15.34 13.30
N ASP A 354 -30.18 -15.27 13.27
CA ASP A 354 -30.93 -14.89 12.06
C ASP A 354 -30.71 -13.40 11.72
N GLU A 355 -30.65 -12.53 12.72
CA GLU A 355 -30.34 -11.11 12.58
C GLU A 355 -28.88 -10.89 12.17
N ALA A 356 -27.95 -11.63 12.77
CA ALA A 356 -26.54 -11.58 12.40
C ALA A 356 -26.33 -12.00 10.93
N CYS A 357 -26.91 -13.13 10.52
CA CYS A 357 -26.82 -13.65 9.15
C CYS A 357 -27.32 -12.61 8.12
N LYS A 358 -28.47 -11.96 8.37
CA LYS A 358 -28.99 -10.90 7.50
C LYS A 358 -28.03 -9.72 7.36
N LEU A 359 -27.44 -9.26 8.46
CA LEU A 359 -26.49 -8.15 8.45
C LEU A 359 -25.19 -8.49 7.71
N PHE A 360 -24.67 -9.71 7.91
CA PHE A 360 -23.49 -10.16 7.20
C PHE A 360 -23.74 -10.34 5.70
N GLN A 361 -24.91 -10.86 5.30
CA GLN A 361 -25.31 -10.93 3.89
C GLN A 361 -25.38 -9.55 3.27
N LYS A 362 -25.99 -8.58 3.98
CA LYS A 362 -26.03 -7.19 3.54
C LYS A 362 -24.65 -6.57 3.41
N ALA A 363 -23.75 -6.82 4.36
CA ALA A 363 -22.37 -6.37 4.28
C ALA A 363 -21.66 -6.95 3.04
N LYS A 364 -21.89 -8.22 2.72
CA LYS A 364 -21.35 -8.90 1.52
C LYS A 364 -21.91 -8.30 0.22
N GLU A 365 -23.21 -8.06 0.15
CA GLU A 365 -23.89 -7.38 -0.98
C GLU A 365 -23.32 -5.98 -1.22
N LEU A 366 -22.98 -5.26 -0.15
CA LEU A 366 -22.38 -3.93 -0.18
C LEU A 366 -20.85 -3.97 -0.38
N HIS A 367 -20.31 -5.11 -0.82
CA HIS A 367 -18.89 -5.30 -1.10
C HIS A 367 -18.00 -4.96 0.10
N TYR A 368 -18.36 -5.44 1.29
CA TYR A 368 -17.43 -5.45 2.43
C TYR A 368 -16.08 -6.01 1.96
N THR A 369 -15.02 -5.24 2.19
CA THR A 369 -13.66 -5.67 1.90
C THR A 369 -12.90 -5.77 3.21
N LEU A 370 -12.10 -6.81 3.33
CA LEU A 370 -11.25 -6.98 4.49
C LEU A 370 -10.12 -5.94 4.44
N ILE A 371 -10.04 -5.05 5.44
CA ILE A 371 -8.97 -4.05 5.51
C ILE A 371 -8.05 -4.26 6.73
N TYR A 372 -8.59 -4.64 7.89
CA TYR A 372 -7.84 -4.69 9.16
C TYR A 372 -7.99 -6.05 9.91
N ASP A 373 -9.20 -6.65 9.88
CA ASP A 373 -9.58 -8.05 10.21
C ASP A 373 -10.01 -8.39 11.67
N GLU A 374 -10.98 -9.30 11.81
CA GLU A 374 -11.11 -10.40 12.79
C GLU A 374 -12.37 -11.22 12.43
N ASN A 375 -12.14 -12.39 11.83
CA ASN A 375 -13.03 -13.31 11.10
C ASN A 375 -13.33 -12.86 9.67
N ASP A 376 -12.95 -13.74 8.73
CA ASP A 376 -13.45 -13.67 7.35
C ASP A 376 -14.98 -13.53 7.41
N LEU A 377 -15.54 -12.58 6.65
CA LEU A 377 -16.98 -12.40 6.57
C LEU A 377 -17.66 -13.72 6.19
N ASP A 378 -16.98 -14.57 5.43
CA ASP A 378 -17.45 -15.92 5.10
C ASP A 378 -17.53 -16.83 6.34
N SER A 379 -16.58 -16.76 7.28
CA SER A 379 -16.65 -17.48 8.56
C SER A 379 -17.76 -16.95 9.48
N LEU A 380 -17.95 -15.62 9.51
CA LEU A 380 -19.07 -14.99 10.23
C LEU A 380 -20.43 -15.41 9.65
N LEU A 381 -20.54 -15.48 8.31
CA LEU A 381 -21.71 -15.96 7.60
C LEU A 381 -21.99 -17.42 7.90
N GLU A 382 -20.97 -18.28 7.82
CA GLU A 382 -21.11 -19.71 8.15
C GLU A 382 -21.61 -19.89 9.57
N SER A 383 -20.96 -19.23 10.54
CA SER A 383 -21.34 -19.26 11.95
C SER A 383 -22.77 -18.78 12.17
N ALA A 384 -23.14 -17.62 11.64
CA ALA A 384 -24.45 -17.02 11.85
C ALA A 384 -25.56 -17.79 11.15
N CYS A 385 -25.38 -18.11 9.86
CA CYS A 385 -26.43 -18.73 9.06
C CYS A 385 -26.61 -20.23 9.37
N ASN A 386 -25.57 -20.90 9.89
CA ASN A 386 -25.66 -22.30 10.34
C ASN A 386 -25.84 -22.45 11.86
N LYS A 387 -25.97 -21.33 12.60
CA LYS A 387 -26.17 -21.29 14.06
C LYS A 387 -25.07 -21.99 14.86
N HIS A 388 -23.83 -21.94 14.36
CA HIS A 388 -22.65 -22.53 14.98
C HIS A 388 -21.82 -21.44 15.68
N PRO A 389 -21.32 -21.64 16.92
CA PRO A 389 -20.43 -20.66 17.57
C PRO A 389 -19.10 -20.48 16.83
N LEU A 390 -18.54 -19.27 16.80
CA LEU A 390 -17.16 -19.09 16.33
C LEU A 390 -16.17 -19.52 17.40
N GLU A 391 -15.29 -20.45 17.05
CA GLU A 391 -14.10 -20.73 17.86
C GLU A 391 -13.05 -19.65 17.60
N LYS A 392 -12.74 -18.84 18.61
CA LYS A 392 -11.68 -17.83 18.51
C LYS A 392 -10.32 -18.49 18.70
N SER A 393 -9.55 -18.69 17.63
CA SER A 393 -8.14 -19.09 17.71
C SER A 393 -7.24 -17.87 17.60
N LEU A 394 -6.77 -17.35 18.73
CA LEU A 394 -5.68 -16.37 18.77
C LEU A 394 -4.35 -17.09 18.59
N LYS A 395 -3.85 -17.16 17.36
CA LYS A 395 -2.45 -17.56 17.10
C LYS A 395 -1.59 -16.31 17.03
N ASN A 396 -0.79 -16.07 18.06
CA ASN A 396 0.23 -15.03 18.03
C ASN A 396 1.31 -15.42 17.01
N LYS A 397 1.34 -14.73 15.87
CA LYS A 397 2.36 -14.94 14.84
C LYS A 397 3.71 -14.41 15.31
N PRO A 398 4.83 -15.03 14.89
CA PRO A 398 6.14 -14.47 15.14
C PRO A 398 6.31 -13.08 14.51
N PHE A 399 7.05 -12.19 15.17
CA PHE A 399 7.33 -10.84 14.67
C PHE A 399 8.70 -10.35 15.12
N VAL A 400 9.24 -9.34 14.43
CA VAL A 400 10.58 -8.80 14.71
C VAL A 400 10.52 -7.67 15.73
N LEU A 401 11.44 -7.66 16.70
CA LEU A 401 11.50 -6.61 17.72
C LEU A 401 12.97 -6.27 18.09
N PRO A 402 13.35 -4.99 18.26
CA PRO A 402 12.62 -3.80 17.82
C PRO A 402 12.49 -3.77 16.29
N ASN A 403 11.45 -3.12 15.78
CA ASN A 403 11.28 -2.86 14.35
C ASN A 403 10.48 -1.55 14.16
N PRO A 404 11.07 -0.47 13.63
CA PRO A 404 12.42 -0.38 13.10
C PRO A 404 13.53 -0.62 14.12
N ALA A 405 14.71 -1.00 13.64
CA ALA A 405 15.83 -1.44 14.45
C ALA A 405 17.10 -0.61 14.18
N LEU A 406 17.92 -0.44 15.22
CA LEU A 406 19.21 0.28 15.13
C LEU A 406 20.42 -0.67 15.09
N THR A 407 20.47 -1.67 15.98
CA THR A 407 21.68 -2.47 16.19
C THR A 407 21.42 -3.97 16.25
N THR A 408 20.37 -4.39 16.95
CA THR A 408 20.06 -5.81 17.19
C THR A 408 18.55 -6.00 17.08
N ILE A 409 18.13 -7.18 16.64
CA ILE A 409 16.73 -7.62 16.64
C ILE A 409 16.61 -9.02 17.25
N SER A 410 15.43 -9.36 17.75
CA SER A 410 14.94 -10.70 18.08
C SER A 410 13.68 -11.01 17.28
N ILE A 411 13.27 -12.28 17.30
CA ILE A 411 11.97 -12.70 16.77
C ILE A 411 11.14 -13.19 17.95
N GLU A 412 10.14 -12.39 18.32
CA GLU A 412 9.22 -12.71 19.40
C GLU A 412 8.19 -13.74 18.93
N ASN A 413 7.67 -14.53 19.87
CA ASN A 413 6.75 -15.66 19.62
C ASN A 413 7.30 -16.73 18.67
N LEU A 414 8.61 -16.75 18.41
CA LEU A 414 9.25 -17.86 17.71
C LEU A 414 9.52 -18.99 18.69
N ASN A 415 9.04 -20.19 18.40
CA ASN A 415 9.20 -21.37 19.26
C ASN A 415 10.63 -21.93 19.33
N ALA A 416 11.65 -21.16 18.93
CA ALA A 416 13.05 -21.54 19.00
C ALA A 416 13.99 -20.32 19.03
N LYS A 417 15.12 -20.48 19.73
CA LYS A 417 16.21 -19.49 19.79
C LYS A 417 17.38 -19.80 18.86
N ASN A 418 17.46 -21.05 18.39
CA ASN A 418 18.48 -21.51 17.47
C ASN A 418 17.89 -21.59 16.07
N PHE A 419 18.34 -20.73 15.17
CA PHE A 419 17.90 -20.75 13.78
C PHE A 419 18.96 -20.17 12.85
N ASP A 420 18.87 -20.55 11.59
CA ASP A 420 19.67 -19.95 10.52
C ASP A 420 18.91 -18.72 9.99
N PHE A 421 19.63 -17.66 9.63
CA PHE A 421 19.02 -16.45 9.09
C PHE A 421 19.78 -15.90 7.88
N GLU A 422 19.05 -15.23 6.99
CA GLU A 422 19.59 -14.53 5.84
C GLU A 422 18.77 -13.26 5.53
N PHE A 423 19.47 -12.13 5.42
CA PHE A 423 18.92 -10.84 5.04
C PHE A 423 19.11 -10.61 3.55
N PHE A 424 18.04 -10.19 2.90
CA PHE A 424 18.01 -9.72 1.53
C PHE A 424 17.69 -8.24 1.51
N ASN A 425 18.48 -7.46 0.78
CA ASN A 425 18.13 -6.07 0.51
C ASN A 425 16.95 -5.98 -0.46
N PHE A 426 16.48 -4.77 -0.74
CA PHE A 426 15.39 -4.52 -1.68
C PHE A 426 15.62 -5.09 -3.10
N GLU A 427 16.87 -5.25 -3.54
CA GLU A 427 17.25 -5.85 -4.83
C GLU A 427 17.36 -7.39 -4.77
N SER A 428 16.87 -8.00 -3.68
CA SER A 428 16.99 -9.42 -3.35
C SER A 428 18.43 -9.94 -3.32
N LYS A 429 19.41 -9.06 -3.09
CA LYS A 429 20.79 -9.47 -2.85
C LYS A 429 20.94 -9.88 -1.39
N SER A 430 21.48 -11.07 -1.16
CA SER A 430 21.90 -11.51 0.17
C SER A 430 23.01 -10.58 0.68
N VAL A 431 22.78 -9.96 1.84
CA VAL A 431 23.68 -8.94 2.44
C VAL A 431 24.22 -9.33 3.80
N LEU A 432 23.54 -10.22 4.53
CA LEU A 432 23.97 -10.69 5.84
C LEU A 432 23.35 -12.07 6.08
N LYS A 433 24.12 -13.03 6.59
CA LYS A 433 23.63 -14.36 6.95
C LYS A 433 24.38 -14.90 8.15
N GLY A 434 23.75 -15.78 8.91
CA GLY A 434 24.36 -16.36 10.09
C GLY A 434 23.45 -17.38 10.78
N LYS A 435 23.82 -17.72 12.01
CA LYS A 435 23.08 -18.60 12.89
C LYS A 435 22.96 -17.92 14.25
N THR A 436 21.83 -18.07 14.92
CA THR A 436 21.63 -17.60 16.30
C THR A 436 21.70 -18.78 17.27
N SER A 437 22.11 -18.51 18.50
CA SER A 437 21.98 -19.45 19.63
C SER A 437 21.07 -18.94 20.76
N ASP A 438 20.78 -17.64 20.74
CA ASP A 438 20.03 -16.93 21.78
C ASP A 438 18.79 -16.20 21.22
N GLY A 439 18.54 -16.33 19.90
CA GLY A 439 17.47 -15.68 19.17
C GLY A 439 17.76 -14.23 18.75
N SER A 440 18.94 -13.70 19.05
CA SER A 440 19.33 -12.31 18.73
C SER A 440 20.17 -12.23 17.45
N ILE A 441 19.90 -11.23 16.62
CA ILE A 441 20.62 -10.96 15.37
C ILE A 441 21.21 -9.55 15.41
N ASN A 442 22.53 -9.45 15.31
CA ASN A 442 23.22 -8.17 15.17
C ASN A 442 23.16 -7.68 13.71
N ILE A 443 22.63 -6.48 13.51
CA ILE A 443 22.42 -5.83 12.21
C ILE A 443 23.18 -4.50 12.09
N ILE A 444 24.15 -4.21 12.98
CA ILE A 444 24.90 -2.95 12.97
C ILE A 444 25.65 -2.72 11.65
N GLY A 445 26.05 -3.80 10.97
CA GLY A 445 26.74 -3.75 9.69
C GLY A 445 25.83 -3.55 8.47
N LEU A 446 24.50 -3.52 8.65
CA LEU A 446 23.56 -3.20 7.58
C LEU A 446 23.41 -1.69 7.41
N ASP A 447 23.40 -1.24 6.16
CA ASP A 447 23.01 0.13 5.82
C ASP A 447 21.54 0.40 6.21
N SER A 448 21.23 1.68 6.41
CA SER A 448 19.86 2.17 6.65
C SER A 448 18.96 1.83 5.44
N GLY A 449 17.95 0.98 5.64
CA GLY A 449 17.20 0.36 4.54
C GLY A 449 16.03 -0.54 4.96
N PHE A 450 15.24 -0.95 3.96
CA PHE A 450 14.26 -2.02 4.07
C PHE A 450 14.87 -3.36 3.67
N TYR A 451 14.62 -4.39 4.47
CA TYR A 451 15.15 -5.74 4.28
C TYR A 451 14.08 -6.81 4.44
N ILE A 452 14.31 -7.94 3.77
CA ILE A 452 13.59 -9.18 3.98
C ILE A 452 14.50 -10.12 4.76
N LEU A 453 14.10 -10.47 5.98
CA LEU A 453 14.75 -11.46 6.82
C LEU A 453 14.10 -12.81 6.57
N LYS A 454 14.88 -13.78 6.09
CA LYS A 454 14.51 -15.19 6.01
C LYS A 454 15.09 -15.92 7.21
N VAL A 455 14.24 -16.63 7.95
CA VAL A 455 14.63 -17.49 9.08
C VAL A 455 14.31 -18.93 8.75
N THR A 456 15.25 -19.83 9.00
CA THR A 456 15.13 -21.26 8.70
C THR A 456 15.24 -22.06 9.99
N LEU A 457 14.20 -22.84 10.28
CA LEU A 457 13.97 -23.61 11.49
C LEU A 457 13.71 -25.07 11.12
N GLY A 458 14.78 -25.88 11.10
CA GLY A 458 14.71 -27.22 10.51
C GLY A 458 14.26 -27.14 9.06
N ASP A 459 13.11 -27.75 8.74
CA ASP A 459 12.51 -27.73 7.40
C ASP A 459 11.56 -26.55 7.15
N SER A 460 11.28 -25.73 8.17
CA SER A 460 10.38 -24.58 8.08
C SER A 460 11.13 -23.28 7.76
N ILE A 461 10.52 -22.43 6.94
CA ILE A 461 11.04 -21.11 6.57
C ILE A 461 10.00 -20.07 6.94
N GLU A 462 10.42 -19.07 7.70
CA GLU A 462 9.63 -17.87 7.98
C GLU A 462 10.31 -16.64 7.39
N THR A 463 9.51 -15.66 7.00
CA THR A 463 10.01 -14.41 6.40
C THR A 463 9.43 -13.20 7.09
N PHE A 464 10.29 -12.25 7.40
CA PHE A 464 9.96 -11.04 8.14
C PHE A 464 10.43 -9.80 7.39
N LYS A 465 9.75 -8.69 7.65
CA LYS A 465 10.06 -7.38 7.09
C LYS A 465 10.78 -6.56 8.15
N VAL A 466 11.99 -6.10 7.85
CA VAL A 466 12.83 -5.37 8.80
C VAL A 466 13.17 -4.00 8.24
N ILE A 467 12.98 -2.96 9.04
CA ILE A 467 13.46 -1.62 8.73
C ILE A 467 14.67 -1.34 9.62
N LYS A 468 15.83 -1.13 8.98
CA LYS A 468 17.04 -0.64 9.64
C LYS A 468 17.05 0.89 9.51
N GLU A 469 16.95 1.59 10.64
CA GLU A 469 17.07 3.06 10.66
C GLU A 469 18.53 3.50 10.51
#